data_AF-A0A3B8UKX7-F1
#
_entry.id   AF-A0A3B8UKX7-F1
#
_cell.length_a   1.000
_cell.length_b   1.000
_cell.length_c   1.000
_cell.angle_alpha   90.00
_cell.angle_beta   90.00
_cell.angle_gamma   90.00
#
_symmetry.space_group_name_H-M   'P 1'
#
loop_
_entity.id
_entity.type
_entity.pdbx_description
1 polymer ?
#
loop_
_entity_poly.entity_id
_entity_poly.type
_entity_poly.pdbx_seq_one_letter_code
_entity_poly.pdbx_strand_id
1 'polypeptide(L)'
;SVSQFFHILGSVDQQRGCCEVADGKFEITIYTSCCNATKGIYYYTTYDNHQITAVDMRKENLDASQLIRYPIITTGEVRWQNK
;
A
#
# COMPACT_ATOMS: atom_id res chain seq x y z
N SER A 1 -2.08 7.78 14.12
CA SER A 1 -3.25 7.25 13.39
C SER A 1 -2.79 6.79 12.01
N VAL A 2 -3.26 5.64 11.50
CA VAL A 2 -2.85 5.11 10.18
C VAL A 2 -3.36 6.02 9.06
N SER A 3 -4.61 6.49 9.14
CA SER A 3 -5.19 7.41 8.15
C SER A 3 -4.38 8.70 8.01
N GLN A 4 -3.96 9.33 9.11
CA GLN A 4 -3.14 10.55 9.08
C GLN A 4 -1.78 10.31 8.38
N PHE A 5 -1.19 9.13 8.57
CA PHE A 5 0.07 8.77 7.92
C PHE A 5 -0.10 8.69 6.39
N PHE A 6 -1.18 8.07 5.92
CA PHE A 6 -1.50 8.03 4.49
C PHE A 6 -1.84 9.42 3.93
N HIS A 7 -2.44 10.32 4.71
CA HIS A 7 -2.64 11.71 4.27
C HIS A 7 -1.32 12.47 4.10
N ILE A 8 -0.36 12.28 5.00
CA ILE A 8 0.97 12.90 4.89
C ILE A 8 1.72 12.37 3.67
N LEU A 9 1.72 11.06 3.45
CA LEU A 9 2.40 10.48 2.28
C LEU A 9 1.67 10.78 0.96
N GLY A 10 0.35 10.96 1.00
CA GLY A 10 -0.43 11.40 -0.15
C GLY A 10 -0.16 12.85 -0.57
N SER A 11 0.50 13.69 0.24
CA SER A 11 0.85 15.05 -0.18
C SER A 11 2.15 15.11 -1.00
N VAL A 12 2.86 14.00 -1.12
CA VAL A 12 4.13 13.87 -1.85
C VAL A 12 4.09 12.73 -2.86
N ASP A 13 2.89 12.28 -3.24
CA ASP A 13 2.73 11.23 -4.24
C ASP A 13 3.05 11.76 -5.65
N GLN A 14 3.61 10.89 -6.48
CA GLN A 14 3.92 11.19 -7.87
C GLN A 14 2.83 10.60 -8.75
N GLN A 15 2.03 11.48 -9.34
CA GLN A 15 0.97 11.10 -10.27
C GLN A 15 1.57 10.77 -11.65
N ARG A 16 0.99 9.76 -12.32
CA ARG A 16 1.41 9.38 -13.66
C ARG A 16 1.30 10.57 -14.61
N GLY A 17 2.40 10.87 -15.30
CA GLY A 17 2.49 11.98 -16.27
C GLY A 17 3.14 13.24 -15.73
N CYS A 18 3.39 13.35 -14.42
CA CYS A 18 3.95 14.56 -13.81
C CYS A 18 5.48 14.57 -13.70
N CYS A 19 6.12 13.39 -13.66
CA CYS A 19 7.57 13.26 -13.50
C CYS A 19 8.15 12.42 -14.63
N GLU A 20 8.58 13.05 -15.73
CA GLU A 20 9.22 12.35 -16.85
C GLU A 20 10.72 12.15 -16.56
N VAL A 21 11.17 10.90 -16.53
CA VAL A 21 12.56 10.52 -16.23
C VAL A 21 13.35 10.13 -17.48
N ALA A 22 12.64 9.83 -18.57
CA ALA A 22 13.14 9.66 -19.93
C ALA A 22 11.93 9.76 -20.89
N ASP A 23 12.17 9.93 -22.18
CA ASP A 23 11.13 10.04 -23.20
C ASP A 23 10.05 8.95 -23.05
N GLY A 24 8.83 9.37 -22.69
CA GLY A 24 7.66 8.51 -22.47
C GLY A 24 7.70 7.64 -21.21
N LYS A 25 8.65 7.85 -20.29
CA LYS A 25 8.79 7.11 -19.03
C LYS A 25 8.55 8.04 -17.84
N PHE A 26 7.58 7.67 -17.01
CA PHE A 26 7.16 8.48 -15.88
C PHE A 26 7.43 7.77 -14.56
N GLU A 27 8.00 8.49 -13.61
CA GLU A 27 8.08 8.05 -12.22
C GLU A 27 6.70 8.22 -11.56
N ILE A 28 6.31 7.22 -10.78
CA ILE A 28 5.03 7.19 -10.06
C ILE A 28 5.20 6.59 -8.67
N THR A 29 4.32 6.95 -7.75
CA THR A 29 4.20 6.24 -6.48
C THR A 29 3.52 4.90 -6.70
N ILE A 30 4.31 3.84 -6.88
CA ILE A 30 3.81 2.47 -7.17
C ILE A 30 2.92 1.95 -6.03
N TYR A 31 3.35 2.15 -4.79
CA TYR A 31 2.59 1.84 -3.59
C TYR A 31 3.03 2.73 -2.42
N THR A 32 2.16 2.87 -1.43
CA THR A 32 2.42 3.61 -0.19
C THR A 32 2.22 2.67 0.98
N SER A 33 3.16 2.64 1.94
CA SER A 33 3.10 1.73 3.08
C SER A 33 3.27 2.42 4.43
N CYS A 34 2.61 1.91 5.46
CA CYS A 34 2.73 2.34 6.85
C CYS A 34 2.92 1.11 7.75
N CYS A 35 3.94 1.12 8.61
CA CYS A 35 4.20 0.01 9.52
C CYS A 35 3.85 0.39 10.96
N ASN A 36 2.99 -0.39 11.62
CA ASN A 36 2.78 -0.29 13.05
C ASN A 36 3.70 -1.29 13.76
N ALA A 37 4.88 -0.83 14.19
CA ALA A 37 5.88 -1.66 14.85
C ALA A 37 5.40 -2.26 16.19
N THR A 38 4.55 -1.53 16.93
CA THR A 38 4.01 -2.01 18.22
C THR A 38 3.04 -3.17 18.03
N LYS A 39 2.23 -3.14 16.96
CA LYS A 39 1.23 -4.18 16.66
C LYS A 39 1.75 -5.26 15.71
N GLY A 40 2.82 -5.00 14.96
CA GLY A 40 3.34 -5.91 13.94
C GLY A 40 2.50 -5.91 12.66
N ILE A 41 1.87 -4.78 12.32
CA ILE A 41 0.95 -4.70 11.17
C ILE A 41 1.57 -3.84 10.06
N TYR A 42 1.63 -4.40 8.86
CA TYR A 42 2.05 -3.72 7.65
C TYR A 42 0.83 -3.29 6.84
N TYR A 43 0.61 -1.98 6.72
CA TYR A 43 -0.47 -1.40 5.93
C TYR A 43 0.05 -0.91 4.59
N TYR A 44 -0.72 -1.06 3.52
CA TYR A 44 -0.37 -0.48 2.22
C TYR A 44 -1.59 -0.11 1.38
N THR A 45 -1.38 0.82 0.45
CA THR A 45 -2.22 1.11 -0.72
C THR A 45 -1.35 1.01 -1.96
N THR A 46 -1.92 0.74 -3.13
CA THR A 46 -1.20 0.79 -4.41
C THR A 46 -1.72 1.96 -5.26
N TYR A 47 -1.04 2.23 -6.38
CA TYR A 47 -1.48 3.24 -7.33
C TYR A 47 -2.92 3.01 -7.81
N ASP A 48 -3.27 1.76 -8.14
CA ASP A 48 -4.60 1.39 -8.66
C ASP A 48 -5.58 0.91 -7.57
N ASN A 49 -5.11 0.74 -6.32
CA ASN A 49 -5.93 0.36 -5.17
C ASN A 49 -5.67 1.29 -3.97
N HIS A 50 -6.53 2.28 -3.80
CA HIS A 50 -6.48 3.20 -2.66
C HIS A 50 -7.11 2.65 -1.37
N GLN A 51 -7.66 1.43 -1.38
CA GLN A 51 -8.12 0.79 -0.15
C GLN A 51 -6.90 0.37 0.68
N ILE A 52 -6.89 0.77 1.96
CA ILE A 52 -5.84 0.35 2.89
C ILE A 52 -5.96 -1.16 3.11
N THR A 53 -4.97 -1.91 2.64
CA THR A 53 -4.78 -3.33 2.92
C THR A 53 -3.81 -3.52 4.09
N ALA A 54 -3.97 -4.59 4.86
CA ALA A 54 -3.13 -4.87 6.02
C ALA A 54 -2.66 -6.33 6.06
N VAL A 55 -1.39 -6.54 6.41
CA VAL A 55 -0.82 -7.84 6.74
C VAL A 55 -0.38 -7.79 8.20
N ASP A 56 -0.99 -8.61 9.05
CA ASP A 56 -0.64 -8.74 10.47
C ASP A 56 0.32 -9.90 10.65
N MET A 57 1.58 -9.62 10.96
CA MET A 57 2.60 -10.65 11.13
C MET A 57 2.29 -11.61 12.28
N ARG A 58 1.54 -11.16 13.30
CA ARG A 58 1.19 -11.97 14.47
C ARG A 58 0.08 -12.98 14.20
N LYS A 59 -0.50 -12.94 13.00
CA LYS A 59 -1.43 -13.96 12.51
C LYS A 59 -0.72 -15.16 11.87
N GLU A 60 0.59 -15.06 11.66
CA GLU A 60 1.41 -16.08 11.04
C GLU A 60 2.36 -16.74 12.04
N ASN A 61 2.93 -17.89 11.66
CA ASN A 61 3.95 -18.56 12.44
C ASN A 61 5.31 -17.86 12.27
N LEU A 62 5.76 -17.15 13.30
CA LEU A 62 7.02 -16.42 13.29
C LEU A 62 8.26 -17.33 13.38
N ASP A 63 8.09 -18.57 13.83
CA ASP A 63 9.14 -19.59 13.91
C ASP A 63 9.15 -20.51 12.67
N ALA A 64 8.40 -20.15 11.62
CA ALA A 64 8.39 -20.90 10.37
C ALA A 64 9.76 -20.92 9.70
N SER A 65 10.14 -22.06 9.12
CA SER A 65 11.39 -22.23 8.38
C SER A 65 11.32 -21.74 6.93
N GLN A 66 10.15 -21.28 6.47
CA GLN A 66 9.88 -20.88 5.09
C GLN A 66 9.29 -19.47 5.05
N LEU A 67 9.61 -18.73 3.98
CA LEU A 67 9.10 -17.37 3.78
C LEU A 67 7.61 -17.39 3.44
N ILE A 68 6.82 -16.67 4.23
CA ILE A 68 5.39 -16.43 3.99
C ILE A 68 5.26 -15.21 3.07
N ARG A 69 4.50 -15.35 1.98
CA ARG A 69 4.38 -14.32 0.93
C ARG A 69 2.92 -14.06 0.63
N TYR A 70 2.56 -12.79 0.50
CA TYR A 70 1.25 -12.36 0.00
C TYR A 70 1.42 -11.62 -1.31
N PRO A 71 0.70 -12.02 -2.38
CA PRO A 71 0.60 -11.19 -3.57
C PRO A 71 0.05 -9.81 -3.23
N ILE A 72 0.62 -8.77 -3.83
CA ILE A 72 0.13 -7.42 -3.62
C ILE A 72 -1.25 -7.25 -4.28
N ILE A 73 -2.20 -6.67 -3.54
CA ILE A 73 -3.55 -6.41 -4.04
C ILE A 73 -3.55 -5.07 -4.79
N THR A 74 -3.43 -5.14 -6.12
CA THR A 74 -3.40 -3.97 -7.02
C THR A 74 -4.76 -3.56 -7.53
N THR A 75 -5.70 -4.50 -7.63
CA THR A 75 -7.05 -4.19 -8.11
C THR A 75 -7.85 -3.49 -7.01
N GLY A 76 -8.19 -2.23 -7.23
CA GLY A 76 -9.08 -1.49 -6.34
C GLY A 76 -10.50 -2.04 -6.33
N GLU A 77 -11.11 -2.06 -5.14
CA GLU A 77 -12.52 -2.39 -4.98
C GLU A 77 -13.35 -1.13 -4.74
N VAL A 78 -14.43 -0.97 -5.50
CA VAL A 78 -15.44 0.07 -5.24
C VAL A 78 -16.52 -0.52 -4.35
N ARG A 79 -16.63 0.00 -3.12
CA ARG A 79 -17.74 -0.35 -2.22
C ARG A 79 -18.98 0.44 -2.60
N TRP A 80 -20.04 -0.27 -2.98
CA TRP A 80 -21.35 0.31 -3.27
C TRP A 80 -22.13 0.46 -1.96
N GLN A 81 -22.57 1.68 -1.63
CA GLN A 81 -23.27 1.95 -0.38
C GLN A 81 -24.77 1.63 -0.43
N ASN A 82 -25.35 1.54 -1.62
CA ASN A 82 -26.79 1.44 -1.86
C ASN A 82 -27.17 0.22 -2.72
N LYS A 83 -26.32 -0.79 -2.75
CA LYS A 83 -26.66 -2.11 -3.29
C LYS A 83 -26.98 -3.08 -2.18
#